data_AF-A0A834BKC8-F1
#
_entry.id   AF-A0A834BKC8-F1
#
_cell.length_a   1.000
_cell.length_b   1.000
_cell.length_c   1.000
_cell.angle_alpha   90.00
_cell.angle_beta   90.00
_cell.angle_gamma   90.00
#
_symmetry.space_group_name_H-M   'P 1'
#
loop_
_entity.id
_entity.type
_entity.pdbx_description
1 polymer ?
#
loop_
_entity_poly.entity_id
_entity_poly.type
_entity_poly.pdbx_seq_one_letter_code
_entity_poly.pdbx_strand_id
1 'polypeptide(L)'
;MPPRKKRRPASGDDLSAKKSRHDSMYRKYDSTRIKTEEEAFSSKRCLEWFYEYAGTDDVVGPEGMEKFCEDIGVEPENVVMLVLAWKLDAQNMGYFTLQEWLKGMTSLQ
;
A
#
# COMPACT_ATOMS: atom_id res chain seq x y z
N MET A 1 -57.31 -39.95 20.68
CA MET A 1 -56.08 -40.25 21.45
C MET A 1 -54.98 -40.70 20.49
N PRO A 2 -53.73 -40.20 20.59
CA PRO A 2 -52.62 -40.60 19.72
C PRO A 2 -51.84 -41.79 20.31
N PRO A 3 -50.97 -42.46 19.54
CA PRO A 3 -49.65 -42.74 20.12
C PRO A 3 -48.44 -42.58 19.19
N ARG A 4 -47.29 -42.55 19.86
CA ARG A 4 -45.96 -42.05 19.50
C ARG A 4 -45.03 -43.09 18.83
N LYS A 5 -44.08 -42.55 18.06
CA LYS A 5 -42.62 -42.88 17.94
C LYS A 5 -42.17 -44.28 17.49
N LYS A 6 -41.20 -44.29 16.54
CA LYS A 6 -39.77 -44.70 16.65
C LYS A 6 -39.27 -45.73 15.59
N ARG A 7 -38.07 -45.42 15.06
CA ARG A 7 -36.96 -46.25 14.51
C ARG A 7 -36.80 -46.39 12.99
N ARG A 8 -35.58 -46.03 12.53
CA ARG A 8 -34.92 -46.31 11.24
C ARG A 8 -34.61 -47.81 11.06
N PRO A 9 -34.32 -48.25 9.82
CA PRO A 9 -33.05 -48.93 9.56
C PRO A 9 -32.31 -48.39 8.31
N ALA A 10 -31.19 -49.05 7.98
CA ALA A 10 -29.97 -48.53 7.36
C ALA A 10 -29.75 -48.92 5.87
N SER A 11 -28.76 -48.23 5.28
CA SER A 11 -27.80 -48.61 4.22
C SER A 11 -28.28 -49.24 2.89
N GLY A 12 -27.80 -48.67 1.78
CA GLY A 12 -27.78 -49.30 0.45
C GLY A 12 -27.42 -48.30 -0.66
N ASP A 13 -26.32 -48.59 -1.34
CA ASP A 13 -25.56 -47.74 -2.28
C ASP A 13 -26.20 -47.46 -3.66
N ASP A 14 -25.54 -46.54 -4.38
CA ASP A 14 -25.24 -46.56 -5.81
C ASP A 14 -25.96 -45.58 -6.79
N LEU A 15 -25.16 -44.59 -7.20
CA LEU A 15 -25.01 -43.91 -8.50
C LEU A 15 -26.22 -43.31 -9.26
N SER A 16 -26.16 -41.98 -9.47
CA SER A 16 -26.26 -41.38 -10.82
C SER A 16 -26.01 -39.86 -10.78
N ALA A 17 -24.97 -39.45 -11.48
CA ALA A 17 -24.48 -38.08 -11.66
C ALA A 17 -25.52 -37.08 -12.17
N LYS A 18 -25.55 -35.86 -11.60
CA LYS A 18 -25.87 -34.60 -12.33
C LYS A 18 -25.06 -33.40 -11.81
N LYS A 19 -23.94 -33.19 -12.51
CA LYS A 19 -23.29 -31.92 -12.88
C LYS A 19 -24.10 -30.63 -12.56
N SER A 20 -23.54 -29.76 -11.73
CA SER A 20 -23.69 -28.31 -11.90
C SER A 20 -22.37 -27.62 -11.54
N ARG A 21 -21.52 -27.48 -12.56
CA ARG A 21 -20.40 -26.56 -12.57
C ARG A 21 -20.97 -25.18 -12.84
N HIS A 22 -21.13 -24.34 -11.83
CA HIS A 22 -21.11 -22.89 -12.00
C HIS A 22 -21.15 -22.20 -10.64
N ASP A 23 -20.00 -21.74 -10.12
CA ASP A 23 -19.85 -20.38 -9.58
C ASP A 23 -18.37 -20.08 -9.23
N SER A 24 -17.48 -20.22 -10.21
CA SER A 24 -16.06 -19.87 -10.05
C SER A 24 -15.60 -19.00 -11.20
N MET A 25 -16.36 -17.93 -11.48
CA MET A 25 -16.00 -16.98 -12.54
C MET A 25 -15.97 -15.52 -12.07
N TYR A 26 -16.56 -15.19 -10.91
CA TYR A 26 -16.59 -13.81 -10.40
C TYR A 26 -15.50 -13.49 -9.37
N ARG A 27 -14.84 -14.50 -8.78
CA ARG A 27 -13.85 -14.28 -7.70
C ARG A 27 -12.42 -13.97 -8.16
N LYS A 28 -12.15 -14.00 -9.47
CA LYS A 28 -10.80 -13.74 -10.01
C LYS A 28 -10.54 -12.29 -10.39
N TYR A 29 -11.57 -11.51 -10.72
CA TYR A 29 -11.42 -10.12 -11.15
C TYR A 29 -11.22 -9.13 -10.00
N ASP A 30 -11.66 -9.49 -8.80
CA ASP A 30 -11.51 -8.66 -7.60
C ASP A 30 -10.05 -8.68 -7.08
N SER A 31 -9.41 -9.85 -7.11
CA SER A 31 -8.05 -10.04 -6.58
C SER A 31 -6.97 -9.35 -7.43
N THR A 32 -7.19 -9.15 -8.74
CA THR A 32 -6.28 -8.40 -9.61
C THR A 32 -6.42 -6.89 -9.45
N ARG A 33 -7.63 -6.40 -9.18
CA ARG A 33 -7.88 -4.97 -8.96
C ARG A 33 -7.35 -4.50 -7.60
N ILE A 34 -7.45 -5.35 -6.58
CA ILE A 34 -6.91 -5.07 -5.24
C ILE A 34 -5.37 -4.95 -5.26
N LYS A 35 -4.66 -5.69 -6.13
CA LYS A 35 -3.19 -5.62 -6.21
C LYS A 35 -2.67 -4.32 -6.85
N THR A 36 -3.42 -3.71 -7.77
CA THR A 36 -2.98 -2.50 -8.47
C THR A 36 -3.08 -1.25 -7.60
N GLU A 37 -3.99 -1.24 -6.62
CA GLU A 37 -4.17 -0.10 -5.72
C GLU A 37 -3.10 -0.03 -4.62
N GLU A 38 -2.44 -1.14 -4.27
CA GLU A 38 -1.34 -1.13 -3.29
C GLU A 38 -0.04 -0.54 -3.84
N GLU A 39 0.20 -0.62 -5.15
CA GLU A 39 1.38 -0.07 -5.84
C GLU A 39 1.20 1.37 -6.33
N ALA A 40 -0.01 1.94 -6.20
CA ALA A 40 -0.27 3.32 -6.59
C ALA A 40 0.30 4.31 -5.56
N PHE A 41 0.89 5.41 -6.04
CA PHE A 41 1.35 6.50 -5.19
C PHE A 41 0.19 7.03 -4.33
N SER A 42 0.41 7.10 -3.02
CA SER A 42 -0.57 7.63 -2.07
C SER A 42 -0.07 8.94 -1.48
N SER A 43 -0.72 10.06 -1.81
CA SER A 43 -0.38 11.37 -1.23
C SER A 43 -0.46 11.36 0.30
N LYS A 44 -1.37 10.56 0.87
CA LYS A 44 -1.48 10.41 2.33
C LYS A 44 -0.23 9.75 2.93
N ARG A 45 0.25 8.66 2.34
CA ARG A 45 1.48 7.99 2.80
C ARG A 45 2.70 8.90 2.59
N CYS A 46 2.75 9.64 1.49
CA CYS A 46 3.82 10.60 1.22
C CYS A 46 3.88 11.74 2.26
N LEU A 47 2.71 12.21 2.70
CA LEU A 47 2.58 13.19 3.78
C LEU A 47 3.03 12.62 5.14
N GLU A 48 2.57 11.41 5.47
CA GLU A 48 2.98 10.73 6.70
C GLU A 48 4.51 10.55 6.73
N TRP A 49 5.09 10.13 5.61
CA TRP A 49 6.53 9.97 5.44
C TRP A 49 7.30 11.29 5.61
N PHE A 50 6.79 12.41 5.09
CA PHE A 50 7.40 13.72 5.31
C PHE A 50 7.54 14.06 6.81
N TYR A 51 6.48 13.84 7.59
CA TYR A 51 6.48 14.15 9.02
C TYR A 51 7.34 13.21 9.85
N GLU A 52 7.79 12.06 9.31
CA GLU A 52 8.81 11.23 9.96
C GLU A 52 10.18 11.92 10.04
N TYR A 53 10.43 12.91 9.18
CA TYR A 53 11.66 13.71 9.14
C TYR A 53 11.47 15.14 9.63
N ALA A 54 10.31 15.75 9.36
CA ALA A 54 10.00 17.13 9.75
C ALA A 54 9.49 17.27 11.20
N GLY A 55 9.03 16.17 11.82
CA GLY A 55 8.45 16.20 13.16
C GLY A 55 7.14 16.96 13.19
N THR A 56 7.07 18.05 13.96
CA THR A 56 5.89 18.92 14.05
C THR A 56 5.92 20.12 13.11
N ASP A 57 7.02 20.30 12.36
CA ASP A 57 7.23 21.44 11.49
C ASP A 57 6.85 21.11 10.04
N ASP A 58 6.59 22.14 9.24
CA ASP A 58 6.32 22.00 7.80
C ASP A 58 7.60 22.09 6.94
N VAL A 59 8.75 21.80 7.55
CA VAL A 59 10.08 21.81 6.92
C VAL A 59 10.93 20.67 7.47
N VAL A 60 11.47 19.83 6.58
CA VAL A 60 12.58 18.94 6.90
C VAL A 60 13.85 19.77 6.95
N GLY A 61 14.43 19.93 8.14
CA GLY A 61 15.72 20.59 8.34
C GLY A 61 16.91 19.64 8.23
N PRO A 62 18.13 20.10 8.55
CA PRO A 62 19.36 19.32 8.41
C PRO A 62 19.34 17.99 9.18
N GLU A 63 18.84 17.98 10.42
CA GLU A 63 18.73 16.75 11.23
C GLU A 63 17.80 15.72 10.59
N GLY A 64 16.64 16.16 10.08
CA GLY A 64 15.71 15.31 9.35
C GLY A 64 16.28 14.86 8.00
N MET A 65 17.08 15.71 7.35
CA MET A 65 17.75 15.41 6.08
C MET A 65 18.81 14.32 6.26
N GLU A 66 19.61 14.37 7.32
CA GLU A 66 20.60 13.32 7.64
C GLU A 66 19.91 11.96 7.79
N LYS A 67 18.82 11.91 8.58
CA LYS A 67 18.01 10.69 8.73
C LYS A 67 17.40 10.23 7.40
N PHE A 68 16.87 11.14 6.60
CA PHE A 68 16.32 10.80 5.28
C PHE A 68 17.39 10.18 4.36
N CYS A 69 18.58 10.78 4.33
CA CYS A 69 19.73 10.29 3.57
C CYS A 69 20.16 8.89 4.04
N GLU A 70 20.21 8.66 5.36
CA GLU A 70 20.50 7.35 5.96
C GLU A 70 19.47 6.29 5.53
N ASP A 71 18.18 6.60 5.61
CA ASP A 71 17.10 5.67 5.28
C ASP A 71 17.11 5.23 3.81
N ILE A 72 17.48 6.12 2.89
CA ILE A 72 17.62 5.80 1.45
C ILE A 72 19.00 5.26 1.08
N GLY A 73 19.93 5.16 2.05
CA GLY A 73 21.28 4.62 1.86
C GLY A 73 22.20 5.51 1.02
N VAL A 74 22.04 6.84 1.12
CA VAL A 74 22.81 7.81 0.35
C VAL A 74 23.49 8.79 1.31
N GLU A 75 24.73 9.20 1.01
CA GLU A 75 25.40 10.25 1.78
C GLU A 75 24.83 11.64 1.41
N PRO A 76 24.69 12.58 2.36
CA PRO A 76 24.20 13.94 2.06
C PRO A 76 25.02 14.69 0.99
N GLU A 77 26.32 14.37 0.87
CA GLU A 77 27.25 14.95 -0.11
C GLU A 77 27.17 14.30 -1.50
N ASN A 78 26.38 13.23 -1.65
CA ASN A 78 26.27 12.51 -2.91
C ASN A 78 25.52 13.34 -3.96
N VAL A 79 26.01 13.34 -5.20
CA VAL A 79 25.40 14.06 -6.33
C VAL A 79 23.93 13.68 -6.57
N VAL A 80 23.52 12.46 -6.20
CA VAL A 80 22.11 12.03 -6.28
C VAL A 80 21.20 12.93 -5.45
N MET A 81 21.66 13.42 -4.29
CA MET A 81 20.89 14.34 -3.44
C MET A 81 20.68 15.70 -4.10
N LEU A 82 21.66 16.18 -4.88
CA LEU A 82 21.51 17.41 -5.66
C LEU A 82 20.48 17.23 -6.77
N VAL A 83 20.47 16.08 -7.44
CA VAL A 83 19.46 15.77 -8.46
C VAL A 83 18.07 15.67 -7.84
N LEU A 84 17.94 15.03 -6.67
CA LEU A 84 16.68 14.95 -5.94
C LEU A 84 16.17 16.33 -5.54
N ALA A 85 17.03 17.17 -4.93
CA ALA A 85 16.66 18.53 -4.55
C ALA A 85 16.20 19.37 -5.75
N TRP A 86 16.87 19.21 -6.91
CA TRP A 86 16.44 19.84 -8.15
C TRP A 86 15.07 19.33 -8.63
N LYS A 87 14.80 18.02 -8.53
CA LYS A 87 13.49 17.44 -8.88
C LYS A 87 12.36 17.91 -7.97
N LEU A 88 12.66 18.15 -6.70
CA LEU A 88 11.72 18.70 -5.72
C LEU A 88 11.58 20.22 -5.80
N ASP A 89 12.35 20.89 -6.67
CA ASP A 89 12.36 22.35 -6.84
C ASP A 89 12.72 23.07 -5.52
N ALA A 90 13.64 22.46 -4.76
CA ALA A 90 14.00 22.92 -3.42
C ALA A 90 14.78 24.25 -3.47
N GLN A 91 14.32 25.21 -2.67
CA GLN A 91 14.90 26.55 -2.66
C GLN A 91 16.16 26.68 -1.79
N ASN A 92 16.26 25.88 -0.72
CA ASN A 92 17.34 25.98 0.25
C ASN A 92 18.08 24.64 0.40
N MET A 93 19.40 24.67 0.36
CA MET A 93 20.24 23.48 0.54
C MET A 93 20.06 22.89 1.94
N GLY A 94 19.81 21.59 2.02
CA GLY A 94 19.62 20.88 3.30
C GLY A 94 18.21 21.05 3.89
N TYR A 95 17.28 21.66 3.15
CA TYR A 95 15.89 21.83 3.58
C TYR A 95 14.91 21.38 2.51
N PHE A 96 13.82 20.75 2.93
CA PHE A 96 12.63 20.56 2.09
C PHE A 96 11.40 21.04 2.85
N THR A 97 10.67 21.98 2.26
CA THR A 97 9.33 22.35 2.73
C THR A 97 8.32 21.27 2.39
N LEU A 98 7.21 21.25 3.13
CA LEU A 98 6.10 20.35 2.85
C LEU A 98 5.61 20.44 1.40
N GLN A 99 5.56 21.65 0.84
CA GLN A 99 5.10 21.87 -0.53
C GLN A 99 6.07 21.32 -1.58
N GLU A 100 7.37 21.56 -1.42
CA GLU A 100 8.41 21.02 -2.30
C GLU A 100 8.40 19.50 -2.29
N TRP A 101 8.31 18.90 -1.10
CA TRP A 101 8.27 17.45 -0.94
C TRP A 101 7.04 16.84 -1.63
N LEU A 102 5.83 17.30 -1.30
CA LEU A 102 4.60 16.72 -1.86
C LEU A 102 4.54 16.90 -3.38
N LYS A 103 4.86 18.09 -3.89
CA LYS A 103 4.89 18.38 -5.33
C LYS A 103 5.93 17.50 -6.03
N GLY A 104 7.16 17.46 -5.52
CA GLY A 104 8.25 16.71 -6.13
C GLY A 104 8.03 15.21 -6.10
N MET A 105 7.69 14.65 -4.95
CA MET A 105 7.46 13.20 -4.79
C MET A 105 6.26 12.71 -5.63
N THR A 106 5.20 13.52 -5.74
CA THR A 106 4.06 13.21 -6.63
C THR A 106 4.46 13.21 -8.11
N SER A 107 5.45 14.03 -8.49
CA SER A 107 5.96 14.07 -9.87
C SER A 107 6.96 12.94 -10.17
N LEU A 108 7.51 12.27 -9.15
CA LEU A 108 8.54 11.23 -9.30
C LEU A 108 7.96 9.81 -9.42
N GLN A 109 6.65 9.63 -9.24
CA GLN A 109 5.96 8.33 -9.33
C GLN A 109 6.09 7.66 -10.71
#